data_AF-A0A174W9I3-F1
#
_entry.id   AF-A0A174W9I3-F1
#
_cell.length_a   1.000
_cell.length_b   1.000
_cell.length_c   1.000
_cell.angle_alpha   90.00
_cell.angle_beta   90.00
_cell.angle_gamma   90.00
#
_symmetry.space_group_name_H-M   'P 1'
#
loop_
_entity.id
_entity.type
_entity.pdbx_description
1 polymer ?
#
loop_
_entity_poly.entity_id
_entity_poly.type
_entity_poly.pdbx_seq_one_letter_code
_entity_poly.pdbx_strand_id
1 'polypeptide(L)'
;MNGLKFIRTRCNMSLNELADILDVSRQQVSAWENGVKTISQKRLRQLSEYFGVDEKFFLDISEDDKEFIVSKALYRRQDNEKEVYCFVKQGEMADDFKYRPFSYPDFEESLDEHMIRAKRKKKDTIEGIQEAMGYFGKPNKIIEEISAINRGCKVYDALTKYLRQMPNEDPGSIILYYNMARNVLFSLLIANGLMSQEELEKEFRYSIGSKLYDDMEWIYEIADIFKKRYDDKVKLIEEIRSNLK
;
A
#
# COMPACT_ATOMS: atom_id res chain seq x y z
N MET A 1 8.23 -24.75 -6.29
CA MET A 1 8.42 -23.34 -6.69
C MET A 1 9.92 -23.06 -6.81
N ASN A 2 10.39 -22.20 -7.72
CA ASN A 2 11.82 -21.90 -7.82
C ASN A 2 12.28 -21.02 -6.64
N GLY A 3 13.10 -21.58 -5.77
CA GLY A 3 13.54 -20.96 -4.51
C GLY A 3 14.52 -19.81 -4.69
N LEU A 4 15.38 -19.85 -5.71
CA LEU A 4 16.26 -18.73 -6.06
C LEU A 4 15.46 -17.46 -6.37
N LYS A 5 14.46 -17.57 -7.25
CA LYS A 5 13.59 -16.44 -7.59
C LYS A 5 12.86 -15.91 -6.37
N PHE A 6 12.32 -16.81 -5.55
CA PHE A 6 11.60 -16.45 -4.33
C PHE A 6 12.47 -15.67 -3.34
N ILE A 7 13.65 -16.20 -3.00
CA ILE A 7 14.61 -15.57 -2.09
C ILE A 7 15.09 -14.22 -2.64
N ARG A 8 15.47 -14.16 -3.92
CA ARG A 8 15.96 -12.92 -4.53
C ARG A 8 14.91 -11.80 -4.45
N THR A 9 13.67 -12.09 -4.84
CA THR A 9 12.58 -11.11 -4.78
C THR A 9 12.29 -10.67 -3.35
N ARG A 10 12.25 -11.61 -2.39
CA ARG A 10 12.08 -11.32 -0.95
C ARG A 10 13.25 -10.54 -0.33
N CYS A 11 14.42 -10.60 -0.95
CA CYS A 11 15.57 -9.78 -0.53
C CYS A 11 15.64 -8.43 -1.26
N ASN A 12 14.57 -8.05 -1.96
CA ASN A 12 14.45 -6.84 -2.78
C ASN A 12 15.55 -6.67 -3.85
N MET A 13 15.99 -7.79 -4.42
CA MET A 13 17.13 -7.80 -5.34
C MET A 13 16.69 -8.00 -6.79
N SER A 14 17.32 -7.28 -7.73
CA SER A 14 17.11 -7.47 -9.16
C SER A 14 18.01 -8.59 -9.73
N LEU A 15 17.67 -9.09 -10.92
CA LEU A 15 18.51 -10.08 -11.62
C LEU A 15 19.93 -9.55 -11.89
N ASN A 16 20.07 -8.25 -12.18
CA ASN A 16 21.38 -7.63 -12.44
C ASN A 16 22.21 -7.58 -11.16
N GLU A 17 21.61 -7.11 -10.07
CA GLU A 17 22.29 -7.01 -8.77
C GLU A 17 22.83 -8.38 -8.33
N LEU A 18 22.01 -9.42 -8.42
CA LEU A 18 22.47 -10.76 -8.06
C LEU A 18 23.55 -11.28 -9.01
N ALA A 19 23.45 -10.94 -10.30
CA ALA A 19 24.45 -11.34 -11.29
C ALA A 19 25.81 -10.68 -11.02
N ASP A 20 25.80 -9.40 -10.66
CA ASP A 20 27.00 -8.63 -10.32
C ASP A 20 27.67 -9.19 -9.05
N ILE A 21 26.88 -9.50 -8.01
CA ILE A 21 27.36 -10.13 -6.76
C ILE A 21 28.03 -11.49 -7.03
N LEU A 22 27.44 -12.28 -7.92
CA LEU A 22 27.94 -13.61 -8.25
C LEU A 22 29.01 -13.60 -9.34
N ASP A 23 29.33 -12.45 -9.94
CA ASP A 23 30.20 -12.36 -11.13
C ASP A 23 29.76 -13.33 -12.23
N VAL A 24 28.52 -13.15 -12.68
CA VAL A 24 27.88 -13.88 -13.79
C VAL A 24 27.05 -12.91 -14.64
N SER A 25 26.56 -13.38 -15.78
CA SER A 25 25.60 -12.62 -16.58
C SER A 25 24.18 -12.68 -15.99
N ARG A 26 23.42 -11.60 -16.16
CA ARG A 26 21.97 -11.55 -15.86
C ARG A 26 21.21 -12.73 -16.47
N GLN A 27 21.56 -13.10 -17.70
CA GLN A 27 20.94 -14.21 -18.44
C GLN A 27 21.19 -15.56 -17.75
N GLN A 28 22.34 -15.75 -17.09
CA GLN A 28 22.59 -16.96 -16.31
C GLN A 28 21.67 -17.04 -15.10
N VAL A 29 21.53 -15.96 -14.34
CA VAL A 29 20.60 -15.92 -13.19
C VAL A 29 19.16 -16.17 -13.66
N SER A 30 18.74 -15.52 -14.74
CA SER A 30 17.41 -15.74 -15.33
C SER A 30 17.22 -17.19 -15.80
N ALA A 31 18.23 -17.81 -16.39
CA ALA A 31 18.16 -19.22 -16.81
C ALA A 31 18.03 -20.17 -15.61
N TRP A 32 18.64 -19.85 -14.47
CA TRP A 32 18.45 -20.62 -13.23
C TRP A 32 17.04 -20.47 -12.67
N GLU A 33 16.51 -19.25 -12.62
CA GLU A 33 15.16 -18.99 -12.10
C GLU A 33 14.04 -19.62 -12.95
N ASN A 34 14.29 -19.75 -14.25
CA ASN A 34 13.36 -20.38 -15.19
C ASN A 34 13.60 -21.90 -15.34
N GLY A 35 14.55 -22.49 -14.59
CA GLY A 35 14.87 -23.92 -14.67
C GLY A 35 15.54 -24.36 -15.98
N VAL A 36 15.95 -23.42 -16.84
CA VAL A 36 16.63 -23.68 -18.11
C VAL A 36 18.05 -24.21 -17.89
N LYS A 37 18.71 -23.76 -16.81
CA LYS A 37 20.04 -24.22 -16.41
C LYS A 37 20.05 -24.60 -14.94
N THR A 38 20.86 -25.62 -14.60
CA THR A 38 21.12 -25.97 -13.21
C THR A 38 22.14 -25.01 -12.58
N ILE A 39 22.03 -24.81 -11.27
CA ILE A 39 22.96 -24.02 -10.48
C ILE A 39 24.10 -24.94 -10.06
N SER A 40 25.35 -24.58 -10.38
CA SER A 40 26.51 -25.37 -9.93
C SER A 40 26.72 -25.27 -8.42
N GLN A 41 27.32 -26.30 -7.81
CA GLN A 41 27.65 -26.30 -6.38
C GLN A 41 28.45 -25.07 -5.91
N LYS A 42 29.37 -24.57 -6.75
CA LYS A 42 30.13 -23.34 -6.45
C LYS A 42 29.19 -22.13 -6.26
N ARG A 43 28.18 -21.99 -7.12
CA ARG A 43 27.23 -20.89 -7.09
C ARG A 43 26.21 -21.03 -5.95
N LEU A 44 25.80 -22.27 -5.62
CA LEU A 44 24.97 -22.54 -4.44
C LEU A 44 25.67 -22.10 -3.14
N ARG A 45 26.96 -22.41 -2.98
CA ARG A 45 27.75 -21.92 -1.84
C ARG A 45 27.76 -20.40 -1.73
N GLN A 46 28.02 -19.70 -2.84
CA GLN A 46 28.02 -18.23 -2.85
C GLN A 46 26.64 -17.64 -2.51
N LEU A 47 25.56 -18.23 -3.00
CA LEU A 47 24.19 -17.82 -2.66
C LEU A 47 23.91 -18.03 -1.17
N SER A 48 24.28 -19.18 -0.62
CA SER A 48 24.13 -19.51 0.80
C SER A 48 24.89 -18.54 1.69
N GLU A 49 26.15 -18.25 1.36
CA GLU A 49 26.99 -17.28 2.08
C GLU A 49 26.39 -15.86 2.01
N TYR A 50 25.91 -15.45 0.84
CA TYR A 50 25.38 -14.11 0.63
C TYR A 50 24.05 -13.87 1.35
N PHE A 51 23.09 -14.79 1.20
CA PHE A 51 21.74 -14.64 1.75
C PHE A 51 21.61 -15.19 3.18
N GLY A 52 22.50 -16.07 3.65
CA GLY A 52 22.43 -16.66 4.97
C GLY A 52 21.36 -17.75 5.13
N VAL A 53 21.10 -18.52 4.06
CA VAL A 53 20.17 -19.66 4.06
C VAL A 53 20.79 -20.88 3.41
N ASP A 54 20.36 -22.06 3.83
CA ASP A 54 20.89 -23.33 3.32
C ASP A 54 20.73 -23.47 1.79
N GLU A 55 21.70 -24.13 1.17
CA GLU A 55 21.77 -24.28 -0.29
C GLU A 55 20.52 -24.91 -0.89
N LYS A 56 19.86 -25.83 -0.16
CA LYS A 56 18.64 -26.50 -0.63
C LYS A 56 17.52 -25.53 -0.98
N PHE A 57 17.47 -24.36 -0.32
CA PHE A 57 16.41 -23.38 -0.52
C PHE A 57 16.53 -22.58 -1.82
N PHE A 58 17.65 -22.68 -2.55
CA PHE A 58 17.81 -22.04 -3.87
C PHE A 58 17.37 -22.92 -5.04
N LEU A 59 17.02 -24.18 -4.76
CA LEU A 59 16.50 -25.13 -5.75
C LEU A 59 14.97 -25.08 -5.77
N ASP A 60 14.31 -26.20 -6.03
CA ASP A 60 12.86 -26.29 -5.87
C ASP A 60 12.48 -26.38 -4.40
N ILE A 61 11.62 -25.47 -3.97
CA ILE A 61 11.10 -25.40 -2.60
C ILE A 61 9.61 -25.75 -2.56
N SER A 62 9.22 -26.42 -1.47
CA SER A 62 7.83 -26.70 -1.11
C SER A 62 7.13 -25.48 -0.49
N GLU A 63 5.83 -25.57 -0.23
CA GLU A 63 5.12 -24.53 0.53
C GLU A 63 5.61 -24.47 1.99
N ASP A 64 5.97 -25.60 2.59
CA ASP A 64 6.53 -25.63 3.95
C ASP A 64 7.90 -24.91 4.01
N ASP A 65 8.75 -25.15 3.01
CA ASP A 65 10.03 -24.44 2.88
C ASP A 65 9.83 -22.93 2.68
N LYS A 66 8.81 -22.55 1.90
CA LYS A 66 8.43 -21.16 1.67
C LYS A 66 7.99 -20.51 2.98
N GLU A 67 7.09 -21.12 3.73
CA GLU A 67 6.60 -20.60 5.02
C GLU A 67 7.77 -20.46 6.01
N PHE A 68 8.67 -21.44 6.05
CA PHE A 68 9.89 -21.36 6.84
C PHE A 68 10.75 -20.13 6.47
N ILE A 69 11.00 -19.90 5.18
CA ILE A 69 11.75 -18.72 4.73
C ILE A 69 11.01 -17.41 5.07
N VAL A 70 9.68 -17.38 4.94
CA VAL A 70 8.85 -16.21 5.27
C VAL A 70 8.96 -15.86 6.75
N SER A 71 9.00 -16.88 7.61
CA SER A 71 9.13 -16.73 9.07
C SER A 71 10.47 -16.15 9.52
N LYS A 72 11.51 -16.20 8.67
CA LYS A 72 12.83 -15.65 9.01
C LYS A 72 12.85 -14.12 8.99
N ALA A 73 13.60 -13.57 9.93
CA ALA A 73 13.92 -12.15 9.95
C ALA A 73 14.82 -11.77 8.76
N LEU A 74 14.57 -10.59 8.21
CA LEU A 74 15.38 -9.93 7.19
C LEU A 74 16.25 -8.86 7.82
N TYR A 75 17.49 -8.81 7.34
CA TYR A 75 18.53 -7.87 7.75
C TYR A 75 18.94 -7.04 6.55
N ARG A 76 18.88 -5.71 6.67
CA ARG A 76 19.35 -4.80 5.63
C ARG A 76 20.87 -4.92 5.48
N ARG A 77 21.33 -5.03 4.24
CA ARG A 77 22.76 -5.04 3.92
C ARG A 77 23.35 -3.63 3.94
N GLN A 78 24.60 -3.53 4.44
CA GLN A 78 25.31 -2.26 4.63
C GLN A 78 26.30 -1.95 3.48
N ASP A 79 26.68 -2.96 2.71
CA ASP A 79 27.63 -2.90 1.60
C ASP A 79 26.94 -2.71 0.24
N ASN A 80 25.64 -2.41 0.24
CA ASN A 80 24.88 -2.12 -0.95
C ASN A 80 24.22 -0.74 -0.78
N GLU A 81 24.41 0.15 -1.76
CA GLU A 81 23.78 1.48 -1.74
C GLU A 81 22.25 1.37 -1.78
N LYS A 82 21.76 0.36 -2.52
CA LYS A 82 20.35 0.04 -2.59
C LYS A 82 19.92 -0.73 -1.34
N GLU A 83 18.68 -0.49 -0.94
CA GLU A 83 18.02 -1.26 0.11
C GLU A 83 17.73 -2.70 -0.34
N VAL A 84 18.68 -3.59 -0.03
CA VAL A 84 18.56 -5.05 -0.19
C VAL A 84 18.75 -5.75 1.14
N TYR A 85 18.27 -6.99 1.22
CA TYR A 85 18.23 -7.74 2.47
C TYR A 85 18.89 -9.12 2.36
N CYS A 86 19.07 -9.75 3.53
CA CYS A 86 19.49 -11.14 3.68
C CYS A 86 18.90 -11.70 4.99
N PHE A 87 19.05 -12.99 5.24
CA PHE A 87 18.49 -13.68 6.41
C PHE A 87 19.49 -13.85 7.57
N VAL A 88 20.66 -13.20 7.47
CA VAL A 88 21.72 -13.26 8.46
C VAL A 88 22.22 -11.88 8.84
N LYS A 89 22.49 -11.68 10.12
CA LYS A 89 23.07 -10.43 10.64
C LYS A 89 24.48 -10.23 10.07
N GLN A 90 24.70 -9.06 9.48
CA GLN A 90 26.02 -8.65 8.97
C GLN A 90 26.79 -7.91 10.07
N GLY A 91 27.82 -8.56 10.63
CA GLY A 91 28.76 -7.94 11.58
C GLY A 91 28.11 -7.20 12.76
N GLU A 92 28.82 -6.19 13.27
CA GLU A 92 28.24 -5.22 14.18
C GLU A 92 27.34 -4.25 13.39
N MET A 93 26.07 -4.17 13.78
CA MET A 93 25.12 -3.24 13.17
C MET A 93 25.16 -1.92 13.92
N ALA A 94 25.16 -0.81 13.20
CA ALA A 94 24.94 0.50 13.82
C ALA A 94 23.63 0.48 14.61
N ASP A 95 23.59 1.13 15.77
CA ASP A 95 22.38 1.31 16.58
C ASP A 95 21.43 2.33 15.92
N ASP A 96 20.88 1.93 14.78
CA ASP A 96 19.95 2.68 13.96
C ASP A 96 18.73 1.80 13.68
N PHE A 97 17.53 2.38 13.81
CA PHE A 97 16.27 1.70 13.59
C PHE A 97 16.19 1.02 12.22
N LYS A 98 16.85 1.58 11.19
CA LYS A 98 16.86 1.02 9.83
C LYS A 98 17.57 -0.32 9.67
N TYR A 99 18.41 -0.72 10.65
CA TYR A 99 19.13 -2.00 10.64
C TYR A 99 18.51 -3.02 11.59
N ARG A 100 17.41 -2.69 12.27
CA ARG A 100 16.69 -3.65 13.09
C ARG A 100 16.10 -4.74 12.20
N PRO A 101 16.18 -6.02 12.62
CA PRO A 101 15.56 -7.11 11.89
C PRO A 101 14.05 -6.91 11.82
N PHE A 102 13.46 -7.25 10.69
CA PHE A 102 12.03 -7.19 10.48
C PHE A 102 11.55 -8.35 9.60
N SER A 103 10.25 -8.51 9.49
CA SER A 103 9.62 -9.39 8.52
C SER A 103 8.46 -8.65 7.88
N TYR A 104 8.07 -9.10 6.70
CA TYR A 104 6.88 -8.61 6.01
C TYR A 104 6.16 -9.78 5.34
N PRO A 105 4.86 -9.60 5.00
CA PRO A 105 4.06 -10.62 4.36
C PRO A 105 4.71 -11.21 3.10
N ASP A 106 4.20 -12.35 2.64
CA ASP A 106 4.62 -12.86 1.36
C ASP A 106 4.06 -12.01 0.22
N PHE A 107 4.93 -11.66 -0.72
CA PHE A 107 4.66 -10.80 -1.85
C PHE A 107 5.14 -11.48 -3.12
N GLU A 108 4.35 -11.41 -4.19
CA GLU A 108 4.75 -11.98 -5.49
C GLU A 108 5.87 -11.17 -6.17
N GLU A 109 5.92 -9.86 -5.89
CA GLU A 109 6.82 -8.87 -6.49
C GLU A 109 7.81 -8.30 -5.46
N SER A 110 8.89 -7.67 -5.90
CA SER A 110 9.90 -7.11 -4.98
C SER A 110 9.37 -5.86 -4.27
N LEU A 111 10.01 -5.43 -3.17
CA LEU A 111 9.61 -4.19 -2.49
C LEU A 111 9.75 -2.94 -3.38
N ASP A 112 10.72 -2.92 -4.29
CA ASP A 112 10.83 -1.87 -5.31
C ASP A 112 9.63 -1.87 -6.27
N GLU A 113 9.21 -3.04 -6.74
CA GLU A 113 8.05 -3.18 -7.63
C GLU A 113 6.77 -2.76 -6.89
N HIS A 114 6.61 -3.18 -5.64
CA HIS A 114 5.57 -2.70 -4.74
C HIS A 114 5.58 -1.18 -4.58
N MET A 115 6.76 -0.57 -4.39
CA MET A 115 6.91 0.87 -4.26
C MET A 115 6.52 1.60 -5.56
N ILE A 116 6.92 1.09 -6.72
CA ILE A 116 6.52 1.64 -8.03
C ILE A 116 5.00 1.58 -8.18
N ARG A 117 4.40 0.44 -7.86
CA ARG A 117 2.95 0.24 -7.91
C ARG A 117 2.22 1.16 -6.94
N ALA A 118 2.71 1.33 -5.72
CA ALA A 118 2.13 2.23 -4.73
C ALA A 118 2.19 3.70 -5.20
N LYS A 119 3.33 4.13 -5.79
CA LYS A 119 3.47 5.46 -6.39
C LYS A 119 2.51 5.67 -7.55
N ARG A 120 2.36 4.67 -8.44
CA ARG A 120 1.39 4.71 -9.54
C ARG A 120 -0.04 4.80 -9.03
N LYS A 121 -0.44 3.92 -8.10
CA LYS A 121 -1.76 3.95 -7.47
C LYS A 121 -2.06 5.32 -6.85
N LYS A 122 -1.09 5.91 -6.13
CA LYS A 122 -1.22 7.27 -5.57
C LYS A 122 -1.48 8.30 -6.68
N LYS A 123 -0.72 8.27 -7.77
CA LYS A 123 -0.89 9.18 -8.91
C LYS A 123 -2.30 9.03 -9.51
N ASP A 124 -2.67 7.81 -9.86
CA ASP A 124 -3.96 7.50 -10.50
C ASP A 124 -5.14 7.92 -9.60
N THR A 125 -5.01 7.75 -8.29
CA THR A 125 -6.03 8.19 -7.31
C THR A 125 -6.18 9.71 -7.30
N ILE A 126 -5.09 10.47 -7.35
CA ILE A 126 -5.16 11.94 -7.39
C ILE A 126 -5.73 12.44 -8.71
N GLU A 127 -5.36 11.82 -9.83
CA GLU A 127 -5.93 12.14 -11.15
C GLU A 127 -7.44 11.85 -11.18
N GLY A 128 -7.88 10.70 -10.66
CA GLY A 128 -9.32 10.39 -10.56
C GLY A 128 -10.09 11.35 -9.66
N ILE A 129 -9.48 11.83 -8.57
CA ILE A 129 -10.08 12.88 -7.71
C ILE A 129 -10.23 14.21 -8.47
N GLN A 130 -9.24 14.59 -9.29
CA GLN A 130 -9.30 15.81 -10.10
C GLN A 130 -10.37 15.72 -11.18
N GLU A 131 -10.49 14.57 -11.85
CA GLU A 131 -11.54 14.29 -12.84
C GLU A 131 -12.93 14.34 -12.20
N ALA A 132 -13.13 13.69 -11.05
CA ALA A 132 -14.41 13.64 -10.34
C ALA A 132 -14.88 15.01 -9.81
N MET A 133 -13.93 15.89 -9.45
CA MET A 133 -14.23 17.25 -8.98
C MET A 133 -14.23 18.30 -10.10
N GLY A 134 -13.95 17.88 -11.34
CA GLY A 134 -14.01 18.70 -12.54
C GLY A 134 -15.43 19.17 -12.88
N TYR A 135 -15.54 19.95 -13.96
CA TYR A 135 -16.83 20.40 -14.44
C TYR A 135 -17.63 19.26 -15.07
N PHE A 136 -18.91 19.13 -14.72
CA PHE A 136 -19.82 18.14 -15.31
C PHE A 136 -20.47 18.69 -16.59
N GLY A 137 -20.07 18.17 -17.76
CA GLY A 137 -20.63 18.55 -19.07
C GLY A 137 -19.70 19.42 -19.91
N LYS A 138 -20.23 20.08 -20.96
CA LYS A 138 -19.47 21.08 -21.74
C LYS A 138 -19.69 22.47 -21.13
N PRO A 139 -18.66 23.10 -20.52
CA PRO A 139 -18.82 24.44 -19.98
C PRO A 139 -19.06 25.40 -21.15
N ASN A 140 -20.21 26.07 -21.15
CA ASN A 140 -20.53 27.07 -22.17
C ASN A 140 -19.89 28.43 -21.85
N LYS A 141 -19.39 28.61 -20.62
CA LYS A 141 -18.80 29.86 -20.12
C LYS A 141 -17.64 29.56 -19.16
N ILE A 142 -16.54 30.31 -19.29
CA ILE A 142 -15.36 30.21 -18.41
C ILE A 142 -15.71 30.36 -16.92
N ILE A 143 -16.72 31.17 -16.58
CA ILE A 143 -17.14 31.36 -15.18
C ILE A 143 -17.67 30.06 -14.53
N GLU A 144 -18.27 29.17 -15.31
CA GLU A 144 -18.76 27.89 -14.83
C GLU A 144 -17.61 26.92 -14.53
N GLU A 145 -16.57 26.96 -15.35
CA GLU A 145 -15.32 26.23 -15.14
C GLU A 145 -14.57 26.73 -13.89
N ILE A 146 -14.42 28.05 -13.74
CA ILE A 146 -13.85 28.68 -12.53
C ILE A 146 -14.65 28.26 -11.28
N SER A 147 -15.98 28.23 -11.38
CA SER A 147 -16.84 27.81 -10.26
C SER A 147 -16.66 26.33 -9.89
N ALA A 148 -16.48 25.43 -10.88
CA ALA A 148 -16.16 24.02 -10.61
C ALA A 148 -14.80 23.88 -9.91
N ILE A 149 -13.75 24.52 -10.43
CA ILE A 149 -12.40 24.51 -9.83
C ILE A 149 -12.47 25.00 -8.37
N ASN A 150 -13.09 26.15 -8.12
CA ASN A 150 -13.18 26.71 -6.78
C ASN A 150 -13.97 25.82 -5.80
N ARG A 151 -14.99 25.09 -6.28
CA ARG A 151 -15.71 24.11 -5.44
C ARG A 151 -14.80 22.94 -5.06
N GLY A 152 -14.01 22.43 -6.00
CA GLY A 152 -12.97 21.43 -5.75
C GLY A 152 -11.97 21.88 -4.69
N CYS A 153 -11.38 23.06 -4.87
CA CYS A 153 -10.41 23.62 -3.93
C CYS A 153 -10.96 23.72 -2.51
N LYS A 154 -12.23 24.12 -2.32
CA LYS A 154 -12.82 24.20 -0.96
C LYS A 154 -12.78 22.86 -0.21
N VAL A 155 -13.02 21.75 -0.91
CA VAL A 155 -12.98 20.41 -0.30
C VAL A 155 -11.53 20.02 0.02
N TYR A 156 -10.62 20.20 -0.95
CA TYR A 156 -9.22 19.85 -0.76
C TYR A 156 -8.54 20.70 0.32
N ASP A 157 -8.84 21.99 0.38
CA ASP A 157 -8.26 22.91 1.36
C ASP A 157 -8.75 22.59 2.77
N ALA A 158 -10.03 22.23 2.94
CA ALA A 158 -10.58 21.81 4.22
C ALA A 158 -9.89 20.53 4.72
N LEU A 159 -9.80 19.51 3.88
CA LEU A 159 -9.11 18.26 4.21
C LEU A 159 -7.62 18.50 4.48
N THR A 160 -6.95 19.30 3.64
CA THR A 160 -5.53 19.62 3.80
C THR A 160 -5.27 20.38 5.09
N LYS A 161 -6.12 21.36 5.43
CA LYS A 161 -6.00 22.11 6.69
C LYS A 161 -6.13 21.19 7.90
N TYR A 162 -7.10 20.26 7.86
CA TYR A 162 -7.25 19.24 8.90
C TYR A 162 -5.98 18.38 8.98
N LEU A 163 -5.59 17.69 7.90
CA LEU A 163 -4.45 16.77 7.90
C LEU A 163 -3.09 17.44 8.25
N ARG A 164 -2.92 18.73 7.96
CA ARG A 164 -1.70 19.48 8.34
C ARG A 164 -1.50 19.64 9.84
N GLN A 165 -2.54 19.45 10.64
CA GLN A 165 -2.41 19.46 12.10
C GLN A 165 -1.76 18.17 12.64
N MET A 166 -1.82 17.07 11.89
CA MET A 166 -1.35 15.75 12.34
C MET A 166 0.08 15.72 12.89
N PRO A 167 1.09 16.37 12.28
CA PRO A 167 2.46 16.31 12.81
C PRO A 167 2.63 17.02 14.16
N ASN A 168 1.64 17.83 14.58
CA ASN A 168 1.64 18.49 15.88
C ASN A 168 0.99 17.64 16.99
N GLU A 169 0.41 16.49 16.65
CA GLU A 169 -0.21 15.56 17.60
C GLU A 169 0.84 14.58 18.17
N ASP A 170 0.54 14.02 19.34
CA ASP A 170 1.38 12.96 19.92
C ASP A 170 1.48 11.75 18.97
N PRO A 171 2.65 11.07 18.87
CA PRO A 171 2.86 9.98 17.91
C PRO A 171 1.80 8.87 17.94
N GLY A 172 1.24 8.58 19.13
CA GLY A 172 0.16 7.59 19.30
C GLY A 172 -1.22 8.06 18.82
N SER A 173 -1.42 9.37 18.65
CA SER A 173 -2.68 10.02 18.29
C SER A 173 -2.78 10.40 16.81
N ILE A 174 -1.64 10.49 16.10
CA ILE A 174 -1.57 10.85 14.67
C ILE A 174 -2.52 10.00 13.82
N ILE A 175 -2.50 8.69 14.05
CA ILE A 175 -3.31 7.73 13.28
C ILE A 175 -4.82 7.90 13.56
N LEU A 176 -5.20 8.32 14.77
CA LEU A 176 -6.59 8.59 15.13
C LEU A 176 -7.12 9.77 14.33
N TYR A 177 -6.32 10.82 14.22
CA TYR A 177 -6.67 12.00 13.45
C TYR A 177 -6.93 11.65 11.97
N TYR A 178 -6.13 10.74 11.39
CA TYR A 178 -6.34 10.23 10.03
C TYR A 178 -7.64 9.43 9.91
N ASN A 179 -7.85 8.50 10.85
CA ASN A 179 -9.01 7.64 10.85
C ASN A 179 -10.31 8.44 10.95
N MET A 180 -10.35 9.52 11.73
CA MET A 180 -11.53 10.39 11.82
C MET A 180 -11.95 10.97 10.46
N ALA A 181 -11.01 11.52 9.68
CA ALA A 181 -11.31 12.02 8.34
C ALA A 181 -11.78 10.90 7.39
N ARG A 182 -11.09 9.76 7.42
CA ARG A 182 -11.44 8.58 6.61
C ARG A 182 -12.86 8.08 6.95
N ASN A 183 -13.17 7.95 8.24
CA ASN A 183 -14.43 7.42 8.72
C ASN A 183 -15.61 8.32 8.33
N VAL A 184 -15.46 9.65 8.39
CA VAL A 184 -16.48 10.59 7.88
C VAL A 184 -16.74 10.38 6.38
N LEU A 185 -15.68 10.14 5.59
CA LEU A 185 -15.82 9.82 4.17
C LEU A 185 -16.51 8.47 3.95
N PHE A 186 -16.17 7.44 4.74
CA PHE A 186 -16.85 6.14 4.70
C PHE A 186 -18.33 6.28 5.04
N SER A 187 -18.70 7.08 6.05
CA SER A 187 -20.10 7.36 6.36
C SER A 187 -20.85 7.99 5.19
N LEU A 188 -20.21 8.90 4.44
CA LEU A 188 -20.81 9.46 3.23
C LEU A 188 -21.00 8.40 2.13
N LEU A 189 -20.04 7.47 1.97
CA LEU A 189 -20.17 6.39 0.99
C LEU A 189 -21.33 5.45 1.36
N ILE A 190 -21.39 5.00 2.62
CA ILE A 190 -22.49 4.16 3.13
C ILE A 190 -23.84 4.87 2.97
N ALA A 191 -23.93 6.14 3.40
CA ALA A 191 -25.17 6.93 3.30
C ALA A 191 -25.70 7.07 1.86
N ASN A 192 -24.83 6.94 0.86
CA ASN A 192 -25.22 7.05 -0.54
C ASN A 192 -25.23 5.70 -1.28
N GLY A 193 -25.08 4.58 -0.56
CA GLY A 193 -25.06 3.23 -1.13
C GLY A 193 -23.86 2.97 -2.06
N LEU A 194 -22.77 3.72 -1.89
CA LEU A 194 -21.52 3.59 -2.66
C LEU A 194 -20.53 2.62 -2.01
N MET A 195 -20.82 2.19 -0.79
CA MET A 195 -20.08 1.19 -0.04
C MET A 195 -21.09 0.33 0.71
N SER A 196 -20.83 -0.97 0.77
CA SER A 196 -21.60 -1.95 1.52
C SER A 196 -21.01 -2.20 2.91
N GLN A 197 -21.79 -2.84 3.79
CA GLN A 197 -21.32 -3.25 5.12
C GLN A 197 -20.18 -4.27 5.03
N GLU A 198 -20.26 -5.24 4.11
CA GLU A 198 -19.21 -6.25 3.90
C GLU A 198 -17.89 -5.63 3.43
N GLU A 199 -17.95 -4.61 2.57
CA GLU A 199 -16.76 -3.85 2.15
C GLU A 199 -16.15 -3.08 3.32
N LEU A 200 -16.98 -2.47 4.18
CA LEU A 200 -16.50 -1.77 5.38
C LEU A 200 -15.85 -2.75 6.36
N GLU A 201 -16.47 -3.89 6.64
CA GLU A 201 -15.90 -4.93 7.52
C GLU A 201 -14.55 -5.43 7.01
N LYS A 202 -14.40 -5.56 5.68
CA LYS A 202 -13.13 -5.95 5.06
C LYS A 202 -12.04 -4.91 5.29
N GLU A 203 -12.37 -3.61 5.22
CA GLU A 203 -11.42 -2.52 5.53
C GLU A 203 -10.99 -2.55 7.00
N PHE A 204 -11.89 -2.93 7.91
CA PHE A 204 -11.63 -2.99 9.35
C PHE A 204 -11.12 -4.34 9.85
N ARG A 205 -10.96 -5.35 8.99
CA ARG A 205 -10.66 -6.75 9.36
C ARG A 205 -9.57 -6.91 10.42
N TYR A 206 -8.50 -6.11 10.36
CA TYR A 206 -7.37 -6.19 11.29
C TYR A 206 -7.52 -5.33 12.55
N SER A 207 -8.53 -4.45 12.59
CA SER A 207 -8.87 -3.59 13.72
C SER A 207 -10.13 -4.03 14.46
N ILE A 208 -10.90 -5.00 13.96
CA ILE A 208 -12.13 -5.49 14.62
C ILE A 208 -11.85 -5.82 16.10
N GLY A 209 -12.70 -5.30 16.99
CA GLY A 209 -12.58 -5.45 18.44
C GLY A 209 -11.57 -4.51 19.11
N SER A 210 -10.83 -3.71 18.34
CA SER A 210 -9.94 -2.69 18.90
C SER A 210 -10.74 -1.51 19.42
N LYS A 211 -10.64 -1.25 20.73
CA LYS A 211 -11.26 -0.07 21.36
C LYS A 211 -10.80 1.27 20.77
N LEU A 212 -9.66 1.29 20.07
CA LEU A 212 -9.05 2.50 19.56
C LEU A 212 -9.28 2.71 18.06
N TYR A 213 -9.58 1.63 17.33
CA TYR A 213 -9.58 1.65 15.86
C TYR A 213 -10.85 1.08 15.23
N ASP A 214 -11.67 0.36 15.99
CA ASP A 214 -12.93 -0.21 15.51
C ASP A 214 -14.06 0.81 15.66
N ASP A 215 -14.21 1.67 14.64
CA ASP A 215 -15.21 2.75 14.62
C ASP A 215 -16.43 2.40 13.74
N MET A 216 -16.66 1.12 13.42
CA MET A 216 -17.70 0.73 12.45
C MET A 216 -19.11 1.19 12.87
N GLU A 217 -19.47 1.01 14.16
CA GLU A 217 -20.76 1.46 14.69
C GLU A 217 -20.94 2.97 14.52
N TRP A 218 -19.91 3.74 14.88
CA TRP A 218 -19.92 5.20 14.71
C TRP A 218 -20.03 5.61 13.24
N ILE A 219 -19.39 4.89 12.32
CA ILE A 219 -19.51 5.15 10.88
C ILE A 219 -20.97 5.02 10.42
N TYR A 220 -21.69 4.00 10.90
CA TYR A 220 -23.10 3.80 10.58
C TYR A 220 -23.99 4.90 11.17
N GLU A 221 -23.77 5.29 12.43
CA GLU A 221 -24.51 6.39 13.06
C GLU A 221 -24.40 7.69 12.25
N ILE A 222 -23.18 8.05 11.84
CA ILE A 222 -22.95 9.25 11.04
C ILE A 222 -23.53 9.09 9.62
N ALA A 223 -23.51 7.88 9.06
CA ALA A 223 -24.11 7.61 7.75
C ALA A 223 -25.63 7.87 7.77
N ASP A 224 -26.34 7.46 8.82
CA ASP A 224 -27.78 7.71 8.97
C ASP A 224 -28.10 9.21 9.04
N ILE A 225 -27.26 9.97 9.76
CA ILE A 225 -27.38 11.44 9.84
C ILE A 225 -27.22 12.06 8.44
N PHE A 226 -26.20 11.64 7.69
CA PHE A 226 -25.99 12.12 6.33
C PHE A 226 -27.12 11.72 5.38
N LYS A 227 -27.59 10.46 5.44
CA LYS A 227 -28.68 9.94 4.62
C LYS A 227 -29.94 10.77 4.80
N LYS A 228 -30.34 10.98 6.06
CA LYS A 228 -31.52 11.79 6.40
C LYS A 228 -31.40 13.21 5.83
N ARG A 229 -30.25 13.85 6.04
CA ARG A 229 -30.01 15.22 5.54
C ARG A 229 -30.04 15.29 4.01
N TYR A 230 -29.51 14.28 3.34
CA TYR A 230 -29.51 14.20 1.88
C TYR A 230 -30.93 14.04 1.34
N ASP A 231 -31.70 13.10 1.89
CA ASP A 231 -33.07 12.83 1.46
C ASP A 231 -33.99 14.04 1.65
N ASP A 232 -33.83 14.78 2.76
CA ASP A 232 -34.55 16.04 3.00
C ASP A 232 -34.25 17.09 1.92
N LYS A 233 -32.99 17.17 1.47
CA LYS A 233 -32.59 18.11 0.40
C LYS A 233 -33.10 17.69 -0.97
N VAL A 234 -33.15 16.39 -1.25
CA VAL A 234 -33.73 15.87 -2.50
C VAL A 234 -35.21 16.23 -2.59
N LYS A 235 -35.99 15.97 -1.52
CA LYS A 235 -37.42 16.31 -1.47
C LYS A 235 -37.66 17.80 -1.73
N LEU A 236 -36.88 18.67 -1.11
CA LEU A 236 -36.98 20.12 -1.34
C LEU A 236 -36.74 20.50 -2.81
N ILE A 237 -35.78 19.85 -3.49
CA ILE A 237 -35.52 20.10 -4.91
C ILE A 237 -36.70 19.64 -5.77
N GLU A 238 -37.30 18.50 -5.44
CA GLU A 238 -38.48 17.97 -6.14
C GLU A 238 -39.71 18.87 -5.97
N GLU A 239 -39.93 19.40 -4.77
CA GLU A 239 -40.97 20.39 -4.48
C GLU A 239 -40.78 21.67 -5.30
N ILE A 240 -39.55 22.23 -5.30
CA ILE A 240 -39.23 23.43 -6.10
C ILE A 240 -39.49 23.18 -7.59
N ARG A 241 -39.09 22.02 -8.11
CA ARG A 241 -39.31 21.65 -9.52
C ARG A 241 -40.78 21.49 -9.86
N SER A 242 -41.58 20.96 -8.94
CA SER A 242 -43.02 20.77 -9.13
C SER A 242 -43.77 22.09 -9.13
N ASN A 243 -43.33 23.07 -8.33
CA ASN A 243 -43.90 24.42 -8.28
C ASN A 243 -43.53 25.31 -9.48
N LEU A 244 -42.52 24.91 -10.27
CA LEU A 244 -42.07 25.62 -11.48
C LEU A 244 -42.68 25.06 -12.77
N LYS A 245 -43.47 23.98 -12.70
CA LYS A 245 -44.23 23.40 -13.81
C LYS A 245 -45.68 23.87 -13.76
#